data_AF-A0A0X8G3Q1-F1
#
_entry.id   AF-A0A0X8G3Q1-F1
#
_cell.length_a   1.000
_cell.length_b   1.000
_cell.length_c   1.000
_cell.angle_alpha   90.00
_cell.angle_beta   90.00
_cell.angle_gamma   90.00
#
_symmetry.space_group_name_H-M   'P 1'
#
loop_
_entity.id
_entity.type
_entity.pdbx_description
1 polymer ?
#
loop_
_entity_poly.entity_id
_entity_poly.type
_entity_poly.pdbx_seq_one_letter_code
_entity_poly.pdbx_strand_id
1 'polypeptide(L)' 'MLTKPVYLEIDKPNYVPIYTVEYEYNSRFYEITILNHSQALDLTGIRVIVAGKKPDGKLSLSIIKSNW' A
#
# COMPACT_ATOMS: atom_id res chain seq x y z
N MET A 1 -10.21 -13.66 5.28
CA MET A 1 -10.07 -12.57 4.28
C MET A 1 -8.89 -12.93 3.39
N LEU A 2 -9.13 -13.15 2.10
CA LEU A 2 -8.05 -13.43 1.14
C LEU A 2 -7.51 -12.10 0.63
N THR A 3 -6.46 -11.64 1.28
CA THR A 3 -5.70 -10.48 0.85
C THR A 3 -4.99 -10.83 -0.45
N LYS A 4 -5.42 -10.29 -1.59
CA LYS A 4 -4.62 -10.43 -2.81
C LYS A 4 -3.32 -9.63 -2.62
N PRO A 5 -2.14 -10.23 -2.82
CA PRO A 5 -0.89 -9.50 -2.73
C PRO A 5 -0.83 -8.44 -3.83
N VAL A 6 -0.41 -7.24 -3.45
CA VAL A 6 -0.27 -6.09 -4.33
C VAL A 6 1.22 -5.83 -4.55
N TYR A 7 1.65 -5.76 -5.80
CA TYR A 7 3.03 -5.47 -6.16
C TYR A 7 3.13 -4.04 -6.68
N LEU A 8 4.02 -3.24 -6.09
CA LEU A 8 4.22 -1.84 -6.48
C LEU A 8 5.69 -1.63 -6.87
N GLU A 9 5.93 -1.14 -8.07
CA GLU A 9 7.26 -0.81 -8.58
C GLU A 9 7.61 0.63 -8.26
N ILE A 10 8.81 0.88 -7.72
CA ILE A 10 9.20 2.23 -7.28
C ILE A 10 9.54 3.19 -8.43
N ASP A 11 9.89 2.64 -9.60
CA ASP A 11 10.42 3.36 -10.75
C ASP A 11 9.33 3.81 -11.74
N LYS A 12 8.07 3.42 -11.51
CA LYS A 12 6.94 3.74 -12.38
C LYS A 12 5.63 3.96 -11.62
N PRO A 13 4.67 4.69 -12.19
CA PRO A 13 3.32 4.76 -11.64
C PRO A 13 2.68 3.37 -11.55
N ASN A 14 2.00 3.10 -10.43
CA ASN A 14 1.27 1.86 -10.21
C ASN A 14 -0.23 2.12 -10.16
N TYR A 15 -1.02 1.31 -10.86
CA TYR A 15 -2.47 1.39 -10.86
C TYR A 15 -3.05 0.03 -10.50
N VAL A 16 -3.59 -0.07 -9.29
CA VAL A 16 -4.17 -1.31 -8.75
C VAL A 16 -5.63 -1.04 -8.40
N PRO A 17 -6.60 -1.62 -9.12
CA PRO A 17 -8.00 -1.42 -8.80
C PRO A 17 -8.32 -2.12 -7.48
N ILE A 18 -8.85 -1.35 -6.53
CA ILE A 18 -9.30 -1.86 -5.25
C ILE A 18 -10.83 -1.92 -5.27
N TYR A 19 -11.37 -3.13 -5.32
CA TYR A 19 -12.81 -3.36 -5.29
C TYR A 19 -13.29 -3.45 -3.85
N THR A 20 -14.26 -2.62 -3.47
CA THR A 20 -14.90 -2.63 -2.15
C THR A 20 -16.38 -2.96 -2.28
N VAL A 21 -16.94 -3.60 -1.25
CA VAL A 21 -18.39 -3.70 -1.09
C VAL A 21 -18.81 -2.56 -0.16
N GLU A 22 -19.85 -1.84 -0.54
CA GLU A 22 -20.43 -0.79 0.29
C GLU A 22 -20.86 -1.41 1.64
N TYR A 23 -20.65 -0.69 2.76
CA TYR A 23 -20.91 -1.12 4.15
C TYR A 23 -19.93 -2.09 4.82
N GLU A 24 -18.83 -2.48 4.18
CA GLU A 24 -17.82 -3.32 4.84
C GLU A 24 -16.91 -2.48 5.75
N TYR A 25 -17.04 -2.65 7.07
CA TYR A 25 -16.26 -1.91 8.07
C TYR A 25 -14.83 -2.49 8.21
N ASN A 26 -13.83 -1.65 7.90
CA ASN A 26 -12.44 -1.64 8.41
C ASN A 26 -11.77 -2.98 8.77
N SER A 27 -11.86 -4.00 7.93
CA SER A 27 -11.20 -5.29 8.17
C SER A 27 -10.18 -5.68 7.10
N ARG A 28 -10.05 -4.90 6.02
CA ARG A 28 -9.19 -5.22 4.88
C ARG A 28 -7.74 -4.78 5.12
N PHE A 29 -6.90 -5.76 5.40
CA PHE A 29 -5.45 -5.62 5.29
C PHE A 29 -5.04 -5.85 3.84
N TYR A 30 -4.03 -5.12 3.35
CA TYR A 30 -3.39 -5.36 2.06
C TYR A 30 -1.94 -5.74 2.31
N GLU A 31 -1.52 -6.86 1.73
CA GLU A 31 -0.12 -7.24 1.67
C GLU A 31 0.49 -6.56 0.44
N ILE A 32 1.47 -5.69 0.66
CA ILE A 32 2.11 -4.91 -0.39
C ILE A 32 3.58 -5.32 -0.46
N THR A 33 4.02 -5.78 -1.63
CA THR A 33 5.42 -6.04 -1.94
C THR A 33 5.94 -4.89 -2.81
N ILE A 34 6.97 -4.20 -2.32
CA ILE A 34 7.65 -3.15 -3.07
C ILE A 34 8.72 -3.78 -3.96
N LEU A 35 8.71 -3.42 -5.23
CA LEU A 35 9.62 -3.91 -6.26
C LEU A 35 10.52 -2.78 -6.77
N ASN A 36 11.73 -3.13 -7.17
CA ASN A 36 12.64 -2.28 -7.92
C ASN A 36 13.18 -3.10 -9.11
N HIS A 37 12.85 -2.69 -10.34
CA HIS A 37 13.14 -3.46 -11.55
C HIS A 37 12.63 -4.91 -11.47
N SER A 38 11.40 -5.09 -11.00
CA SER A 38 10.73 -6.39 -10.88
C SER A 38 11.37 -7.36 -9.88
N GLN A 39 12.25 -6.88 -9.01
CA GLN A 39 12.81 -7.63 -7.88
C GLN A 39 12.30 -7.06 -6.56
N ALA A 40 12.08 -7.93 -5.57
CA ALA A 40 11.66 -7.51 -4.23
C ALA A 40 12.72 -6.59 -3.60
N LEU A 41 12.28 -5.42 -3.14
CA LEU A 41 13.14 -4.46 -2.47
C LEU A 41 13.27 -4.83 -0.99
N ASP A 42 14.49 -4.93 -0.49
CA ASP A 42 14.74 -5.05 0.95
C ASP A 42 14.45 -3.71 1.64
N LEU A 43 13.53 -3.74 2.61
CA LEU A 43 13.10 -2.58 3.40
C LEU A 43 13.58 -2.64 4.85
N THR A 44 14.47 -3.57 5.19
CA THR A 44 15.01 -3.73 6.54
C THR A 44 15.69 -2.43 7.02
N GLY A 45 15.26 -1.91 8.18
CA GLY A 45 15.77 -0.65 8.73
C GLY A 45 15.26 0.63 8.04
N ILE A 46 14.37 0.50 7.04
CA ILE A 46 13.79 1.65 6.32
C ILE A 46 12.41 1.97 6.87
N ARG A 47 12.15 3.26 7.11
CA ARG A 47 10.82 3.75 7.48
C ARG A 47 9.95 3.90 6.24
N VAL A 48 8.84 3.15 6.18
CA VAL A 48 7.84 3.27 5.13
C VAL A 48 6.69 4.18 5.58
N ILE A 49 6.27 5.11 4.71
CA ILE A 49 5.13 6.01 4.97
C ILE A 49 4.09 5.78 3.88
N VAL A 50 2.84 5.51 4.27
CA VAL A 50 1.73 5.35 3.33
C VAL A 50 0.83 6.58 3.44
N ALA A 51 0.63 7.28 2.32
CA ALA A 51 -0.21 8.46 2.25
C ALA A 51 -1.25 8.31 1.15
N GLY A 52 -2.53 8.46 1.51
CA GLY A 52 -3.62 8.58 0.55
C GLY A 52 -3.90 10.05 0.27
N LYS A 53 -4.15 10.40 -1.00
CA LYS A 53 -4.74 11.69 -1.36
C LYS A 53 -6.17 11.44 -1.83
N LYS A 54 -7.13 12.06 -1.15
CA LYS A 54 -8.53 12.00 -1.56
C LYS A 54 -8.75 12.83 -2.83
N PRO A 55 -9.81 12.54 -3.62
CA PRO A 55 -10.14 13.33 -4.81
C PRO A 55 -10.35 14.83 -4.54
N ASP A 56 -10.80 15.19 -3.33
CA ASP A 56 -10.96 16.56 -2.85
C ASP A 56 -9.64 17.27 -2.49
N GLY A 57 -8.50 16.60 -2.70
CA GLY A 57 -7.18 17.14 -2.44
C GLY A 57 -6.67 16.97 -1.00
N LYS A 58 -7.52 16.50 -0.06
CA LYS A 58 -7.09 16.30 1.33
C LYS A 58 -6.18 15.08 1.47
N LEU A 59 -5.11 15.24 2.25
CA LEU A 59 -4.22 14.14 2.60
C LEU A 59 -4.81 13.31 3.73
N SER A 60 -4.74 12.00 3.57
CA SER A 60 -5.00 10.99 4.60
C SER A 60 -3.70 10.27 4.86
N LEU A 61 -3.01 10.63 5.93
CA LEU A 61 -1.71 10.05 6.30
C LEU A 61 -1.91 8.85 7.23
N SER A 62 -1.35 7.71 6.86
CA SER A 62 -1.27 6.51 7.71
C SER A 62 0.20 6.12 7.85
N ILE A 63 0.79 6.41 9.01
CA ILE A 63 2.18 6.03 9.29
C ILE A 63 2.19 4.56 9.69
N ILE A 64 2.80 3.71 8.86
CA ILE A 64 3.08 2.32 9.23
C ILE A 64 4.48 2.29 9.84
N LYS A 65 4.56 2.15 11.16
CA LYS A 65 5.84 1.88 11.82
C LYS A 65 6.14 0.39 11.64
N SER A 66 7.18 0.09 10.87
CA SER A 66 7.75 -1.25 10.83
C SER A 66 8.53 -1.45 12.14
N ASN A 67 7.97 -2.25 13.05
CA ASN A 67 8.69 -2.74 14.22
C ASN A 67 9.33 -4.07 13.79
N TRP A 68 10.60 -4.02 13.42
CA TRP A 68 11.47 -5.19 13.49
C TRP A 68 12.36 -5.02 14.72
#